data_AF-A0A6G0WM50-F1
#
_entry.id   AF-A0A6G0WM50-F1
#
_cell.length_a   1.000
_cell.length_b   1.000
_cell.length_c   1.000
_cell.angle_alpha   90.00
_cell.angle_beta   90.00
_cell.angle_gamma   90.00
#
_symmetry.space_group_name_H-M   'P 1'
#
loop_
_entity.id
_entity.type
_entity.pdbx_description
1 polymer ?
#
loop_
_entity_poly.entity_id
_entity_poly.type
_entity_poly.pdbx_seq_one_letter_code
_entity_poly.pdbx_strand_id
1 'polypeptide(L)'
;MNPLLLLYLNLVRGPQLDAARRKKEEEERLAREAANPDGNKKADATKDAKPVPPPLASCKKCDNKVDQDEVDANFGLCIQCASNPWSLVTPSVIFQLAGILLALAVLVYRFMNGLPLI
;
A
#
# COMPACT_ATOMS: atom_id res chain seq x y z
N MET A 1 -9.57 29.26 -0.77
CA MET A 1 -10.32 28.00 -0.99
C MET A 1 -11.12 27.71 0.27
N ASN A 2 -12.42 27.43 0.16
CA ASN A 2 -13.32 27.32 1.31
C ASN A 2 -13.33 25.87 1.85
N PRO A 3 -12.81 25.61 3.07
CA PRO A 3 -12.57 24.25 3.57
C PRO A 3 -13.86 23.44 3.78
N LEU A 4 -15.01 24.11 3.97
CA LEU A 4 -16.32 23.47 4.15
C LEU A 4 -16.82 22.76 2.89
N LEU A 5 -16.48 23.27 1.71
CA LEU A 5 -16.82 22.65 0.42
C LEU A 5 -16.07 21.33 0.22
N LEU A 6 -14.82 21.25 0.69
CA LEU A 6 -13.98 20.05 0.62
C LEU A 6 -14.50 18.93 1.53
N LEU A 7 -14.95 19.27 2.74
CA LEU A 7 -15.59 18.31 3.64
C LEU A 7 -16.90 17.78 3.07
N TYR A 8 -17.75 18.64 2.50
CA TYR A 8 -19.03 18.21 1.93
C TYR A 8 -18.85 17.29 0.71
N LEU A 9 -17.91 17.60 -0.18
CA LEU A 9 -17.63 16.77 -1.34
C LEU A 9 -17.10 15.38 -0.95
N ASN A 10 -16.24 15.28 0.07
CA ASN A 10 -15.69 13.99 0.51
C ASN A 10 -16.66 13.17 1.37
N LEU A 11 -17.32 13.78 2.36
CA LEU A 11 -18.17 13.02 3.29
C LEU A 11 -19.57 12.73 2.76
N VAL A 12 -20.12 13.60 1.91
CA VAL A 12 -21.51 13.47 1.46
C VAL A 12 -21.58 12.99 0.02
N ARG A 13 -20.81 13.61 -0.88
CA ARG A 13 -20.92 13.33 -2.32
C ARG A 13 -20.11 12.14 -2.78
N GLY A 14 -18.92 11.93 -2.21
CA GLY A 14 -18.06 10.77 -2.44
C GLY A 14 -18.78 9.42 -2.23
N PRO A 15 -19.30 9.14 -1.02
CA PRO A 15 -19.93 7.85 -0.73
C PRO A 15 -21.20 7.58 -1.54
N GLN A 16 -21.93 8.61 -1.96
CA GLN A 16 -23.10 8.45 -2.84
C GLN A 16 -22.72 8.01 -4.26
N LEU A 17 -21.59 8.52 -4.78
CA LEU A 17 -21.07 8.12 -6.09
C LEU A 17 -20.54 6.68 -6.06
N ASP A 18 -19.90 6.27 -4.97
CA ASP A 18 -19.39 4.90 -4.81
C ASP A 18 -20.53 3.88 -4.62
N ALA A 19 -21.59 4.25 -3.90
CA ALA A 19 -22.78 3.41 -3.80
C ALA A 19 -23.50 3.25 -5.15
N ALA A 20 -23.54 4.31 -5.97
CA ALA A 20 -24.14 4.25 -7.30
C ALA A 20 -23.32 3.40 -8.30
N ARG A 21 -21.99 3.37 -8.19
CA ARG A 21 -21.15 2.49 -9.03
C ARG A 21 -21.31 1.02 -8.64
N ARG A 22 -21.30 0.70 -7.34
CA ARG A 22 -21.47 -0.68 -6.87
C ARG A 22 -22.80 -1.30 -7.31
N LYS A 23 -23.90 -0.53 -7.28
CA LYS A 23 -25.20 -1.01 -7.79
C LYS A 23 -25.15 -1.36 -9.28
N LYS A 24 -24.46 -0.56 -10.10
CA LYS A 24 -24.31 -0.84 -11.53
C LYS A 24 -23.46 -2.08 -11.79
N GLU A 25 -22.42 -2.31 -10.99
CA GLU A 25 -21.58 -3.50 -11.11
C GLU A 25 -22.33 -4.77 -10.68
N GLU A 26 -23.17 -4.70 -9.65
CA GLU A 26 -24.01 -5.83 -9.23
C GLU A 26 -25.11 -6.17 -10.25
N GLU A 27 -25.75 -5.15 -10.85
CA GLU A 27 -26.73 -5.33 -11.94
C GLU A 27 -26.08 -5.95 -13.19
N GLU A 28 -24.85 -5.57 -13.54
CA GLU A 28 -24.12 -6.15 -14.65
C GLU A 28 -23.66 -7.59 -14.37
N ARG A 29 -23.33 -7.91 -13.11
CA ARG A 29 -23.03 -9.29 -12.70
C ARG A 29 -24.26 -10.19 -12.77
N LEU A 30 -25.40 -9.73 -12.27
CA LEU A 30 -26.66 -10.48 -12.33
C LEU A 30 -27.15 -10.68 -13.76
N ALA A 31 -26.96 -9.70 -14.65
CA ALA A 31 -27.28 -9.83 -16.07
C ALA A 31 -26.38 -10.86 -16.78
N ARG A 32 -25.11 -10.99 -16.39
CA ARG A 32 -24.18 -12.01 -16.92
C ARG A 32 -24.51 -13.41 -16.41
N GLU A 33 -24.98 -13.52 -15.18
CA GLU A 33 -25.39 -14.79 -14.58
C GLU A 33 -26.73 -15.29 -15.15
N ALA A 34 -27.67 -14.40 -15.49
CA ALA A 34 -28.92 -14.76 -16.14
C ALA A 34 -28.77 -15.16 -17.64
N ALA A 35 -27.68 -14.76 -18.29
CA ALA A 35 -27.43 -15.02 -19.72
C ALA A 35 -26.80 -16.41 -20.02
N ASN A 36 -26.48 -17.23 -19.01
CA ASN A 36 -25.92 -18.57 -19.21
C ASN A 36 -26.66 -19.64 -18.39
N PRO A 37 -27.76 -20.23 -18.90
CA PRO A 37 -28.54 -21.23 -18.17
C PRO A 37 -28.14 -22.70 -18.44
N ASP A 38 -27.05 -23.00 -19.14
CA ASP A 38 -26.56 -24.37 -19.41
C ASP A 38 -25.02 -24.34 -19.54
N GLY A 39 -24.17 -25.24 -19.05
CA GLY A 39 -24.36 -26.62 -18.63
C GLY A 39 -23.10 -27.16 -17.93
N ASN A 40 -23.31 -28.22 -17.18
CA ASN A 40 -22.38 -28.85 -16.25
C ASN A 40 -21.24 -29.61 -16.98
N LYS A 41 -19.99 -29.40 -16.53
CA LYS A 41 -18.82 -30.32 -16.53
C LYS A 41 -18.52 -31.16 -17.78
N LYS A 42 -17.34 -30.92 -18.38
CA LYS A 42 -16.31 -31.97 -18.60
C LYS A 42 -14.96 -31.36 -18.98
N ALA A 43 -13.91 -32.06 -18.56
CA ALA A 43 -12.52 -31.69 -18.66
C ALA A 43 -11.95 -31.81 -20.09
N ASP A 44 -10.84 -31.11 -20.23
CA ASP A 44 -9.69 -31.37 -21.11
C ASP A 44 -9.56 -30.55 -22.39
N ALA A 45 -8.31 -30.10 -22.58
CA ALA A 45 -7.69 -29.51 -23.76
C ALA A 45 -8.06 -28.08 -24.19
N THR A 46 -7.25 -27.16 -23.66
CA THR A 46 -6.51 -26.10 -24.40
C THR A 46 -7.26 -24.86 -24.93
N LYS A 47 -6.67 -23.73 -24.52
CA LYS A 47 -6.73 -22.36 -25.08
C LYS A 47 -7.79 -21.43 -24.48
N ASP A 48 -7.24 -20.33 -23.95
CA ASP A 48 -7.90 -19.05 -23.70
C ASP A 48 -8.66 -18.88 -22.37
N ALA A 49 -8.14 -19.48 -21.30
CA ALA A 49 -8.24 -18.86 -19.98
C ALA A 49 -7.22 -17.71 -19.94
N LYS A 50 -7.65 -16.51 -20.33
CA LYS A 50 -6.87 -15.28 -20.17
C LYS A 50 -6.48 -15.19 -18.69
N PRO A 51 -5.19 -15.33 -18.31
CA PRO A 51 -4.79 -15.05 -16.94
C PRO A 51 -5.13 -13.58 -16.74
N VAL A 52 -5.97 -13.26 -15.75
CA VAL A 52 -6.02 -11.89 -15.24
C VAL A 52 -4.59 -11.63 -14.79
N PRO A 53 -3.83 -10.76 -15.48
CA PRO A 53 -2.45 -10.52 -15.07
C PRO A 53 -2.53 -10.03 -13.61
N PRO A 54 -1.70 -10.57 -12.70
CA PRO A 54 -1.61 -9.99 -11.37
C PRO A 54 -1.35 -8.50 -11.55
N PRO A 55 -1.99 -7.62 -10.76
CA PRO A 55 -1.77 -6.21 -10.93
C PRO A 55 -0.28 -5.95 -10.68
N LEU A 56 0.46 -5.69 -11.76
CA LEU A 56 1.90 -5.48 -11.71
C LEU A 56 2.12 -4.06 -11.21
N ALA A 57 2.53 -3.92 -9.96
CA ALA A 57 2.92 -2.64 -9.41
C ALA A 57 4.37 -2.32 -9.82
N SER A 58 4.64 -1.06 -10.17
CA SER A 58 6.00 -0.61 -10.45
C SER A 58 6.71 -0.28 -9.13
N CYS A 59 7.89 -0.86 -8.91
CA CYS A 59 8.74 -0.48 -7.78
C CYS A 59 9.13 1.00 -7.87
N LYS A 60 8.90 1.76 -6.80
CA LYS A 60 9.12 3.22 -6.76
C LYS A 60 10.58 3.65 -6.96
N LYS A 61 11.54 2.72 -6.83
CA LYS A 61 12.98 3.01 -6.88
C LYS A 61 13.66 2.56 -8.18
N CYS A 62 13.17 1.51 -8.83
CA CYS A 62 13.77 0.95 -10.04
C CYS A 62 12.80 0.78 -11.21
N ASP A 63 11.53 1.16 -11.04
CA ASP A 63 10.46 1.04 -12.03
C ASP A 63 10.24 -0.37 -12.60
N ASN A 64 10.85 -1.39 -12.00
CA ASN A 64 10.60 -2.78 -12.35
C ASN A 64 9.14 -3.15 -12.02
N LYS A 65 8.52 -3.90 -12.92
CA LYS A 65 7.19 -4.47 -12.73
C LYS A 65 7.33 -5.69 -11.81
N VAL A 66 6.74 -5.60 -10.63
CA VAL A 66 6.78 -6.63 -9.59
C VAL A 66 5.36 -6.88 -9.11
N ASP A 67 5.10 -8.05 -8.54
CA ASP A 67 3.80 -8.38 -7.96
C ASP A 67 3.41 -7.38 -6.86
N GLN A 68 2.16 -6.91 -6.89
CA GLN A 68 1.68 -5.88 -5.98
C GLN A 68 1.72 -6.32 -4.51
N ASP A 69 1.54 -7.62 -4.23
CA ASP A 69 1.66 -8.18 -2.89
C ASP A 69 3.09 -8.03 -2.33
N GLU A 70 4.12 -8.16 -3.18
CA GLU A 70 5.51 -7.96 -2.78
C GLU A 70 5.82 -6.48 -2.54
N VAL A 71 5.27 -5.60 -3.37
CA VAL A 71 5.47 -4.16 -3.27
C VAL A 71 4.81 -3.61 -2.00
N ASP A 72 3.60 -4.06 -1.66
CA ASP A 72 2.90 -3.65 -0.45
C ASP A 72 3.60 -4.17 0.82
N ALA A 73 4.11 -5.41 0.80
CA ALA A 73 4.89 -5.97 1.91
C ALA A 73 6.23 -5.23 2.15
N ASN A 74 6.80 -4.63 1.11
CA ASN A 74 8.12 -3.98 1.16
C ASN A 74 8.05 -2.45 1.04
N PHE A 75 6.97 -1.81 1.49
CA PHE A 75 6.80 -0.35 1.52
C PHE A 75 6.94 0.34 0.16
N GLY A 76 6.45 -0.27 -0.91
CA GLY A 76 6.52 0.29 -2.26
C GLY A 76 7.82 -0.06 -3.01
N LEU A 77 8.64 -0.96 -2.48
CA LEU A 77 9.94 -1.35 -3.04
C LEU A 77 9.95 -2.82 -3.49
N CYS A 78 10.78 -3.11 -4.49
CA CYS A 78 11.11 -4.45 -4.91
C CYS A 78 11.98 -5.17 -3.85
N ILE A 79 12.00 -6.50 -3.80
CA ILE A 79 12.86 -7.27 -2.86
C ILE A 79 14.34 -6.88 -2.98
N GLN A 80 14.84 -6.68 -4.21
CA GLN A 80 16.22 -6.23 -4.44
C GLN A 80 16.48 -4.79 -3.96
N CYS A 81 15.44 -3.98 -3.87
CA CYS A 81 15.49 -2.58 -3.47
C CYS A 81 15.35 -2.43 -1.96
N ALA A 82 14.51 -3.27 -1.35
CA ALA A 82 14.28 -3.35 0.09
C ALA A 82 15.43 -4.03 0.84
N SER A 83 16.15 -4.96 0.19
CA SER A 83 17.36 -5.57 0.75
C SER A 83 18.53 -4.60 0.91
N ASN A 84 18.45 -3.40 0.32
CA ASN A 84 19.46 -2.38 0.46
C ASN A 84 19.18 -1.51 1.70
N PRO A 85 19.97 -1.59 2.78
CA PRO A 85 19.69 -0.89 4.03
C PRO A 85 19.64 0.64 3.87
N TRP A 86 20.24 1.17 2.80
CA TRP A 86 20.17 2.58 2.44
C TRP A 86 18.77 3.04 2.02
N SER A 87 17.85 2.15 1.62
CA SER A 87 16.47 2.58 1.32
C SER A 87 15.64 2.89 2.56
N LEU A 88 16.03 2.34 3.72
CA LEU A 88 15.39 2.56 5.01
C LEU A 88 15.90 3.82 5.72
N VAL A 89 17.02 4.38 5.24
CA VAL A 89 17.60 5.62 5.74
C VAL A 89 16.77 6.80 5.22
N THR A 90 15.62 7.01 5.84
CA THR A 90 14.82 8.22 5.63
C THR A 90 15.33 9.36 6.52
N PRO A 91 15.10 10.63 6.17
CA PRO A 91 15.46 11.76 7.02
C PRO A 91 14.93 11.64 8.45
N SER A 92 13.75 11.02 8.62
CA SER A 92 13.15 10.76 9.93
C SER A 92 14.00 9.80 10.79
N VAL A 93 14.51 8.72 10.20
CA VAL A 93 15.35 7.73 10.88
C VAL A 93 16.71 8.32 11.25
N ILE A 94 17.30 9.15 10.38
CA ILE A 94 18.55 9.87 10.69
C ILE A 94 18.35 10.77 11.91
N PHE A 95 17.25 11.53 11.96
CA PHE A 95 16.97 12.42 13.07
C PHE A 95 16.75 11.66 14.39
N GLN A 96 16.06 10.51 14.34
CA GLN A 96 15.88 9.63 15.49
C GLN A 96 17.22 9.08 16.01
N LEU A 97 18.08 8.56 15.12
CA LEU A 97 19.40 8.05 15.50
C LEU A 97 20.29 9.15 16.09
N ALA A 98 20.30 10.34 15.49
CA ALA A 98 21.02 11.49 16.03
C ALA A 98 20.52 11.88 17.43
N GLY A 99 19.20 11.89 17.63
CA GLY A 99 18.58 12.14 18.93
C GLY A 99 18.96 11.10 19.99
N ILE A 100 18.96 9.82 19.64
CA ILE A 100 19.38 8.72 20.53
C ILE A 100 20.86 8.88 20.91
N LEU A 101 21.74 9.16 19.94
CA LEU A 101 23.16 9.37 20.20
C LEU A 101 23.41 10.57 21.11
N LEU A 102 22.68 11.67 20.91
CA LEU A 102 22.78 12.85 21.77
C LEU A 102 22.29 12.54 23.20
N ALA A 103 21.17 11.83 23.33
CA ALA A 103 20.66 11.41 24.63
C ALA A 103 21.65 10.49 25.37
N LEU A 104 22.24 9.52 24.67
CA LEU A 104 23.28 8.64 25.23
C LEU A 104 24.53 9.43 25.63
N ALA A 105 24.98 10.37 24.80
CA ALA A 105 26.13 11.21 25.11
C ALA A 105 25.89 12.06 26.37
N VAL A 106 24.70 12.66 26.51
CA VAL A 106 24.31 13.39 27.71
C VAL A 106 24.24 12.47 28.92
N LEU A 107 23.68 11.27 28.77
CA LEU A 107 23.59 10.28 29.85
C LEU A 107 24.98 9.87 30.34
N VAL A 108 25.90 9.52 29.43
CA VAL A 108 27.29 9.15 29.77
C VAL A 108 28.01 10.33 30.41
N TYR A 109 27.85 11.54 29.89
CA TYR A 109 28.45 12.74 30.46
C TYR A 109 27.96 13.00 31.89
N ARG A 110 26.65 12.83 32.15
CA ARG A 110 26.08 13.01 33.49
C ARG A 110 26.57 11.93 34.44
N PHE A 111 26.64 10.69 33.99
CA PHE A 111 27.16 9.56 34.76
C PHE A 111 28.62 9.77 35.18
N MET A 112 29.48 10.16 34.23
CA MET A 112 30.90 10.45 34.46
C MET A 112 31.13 11.59 35.47
N ASN A 113 30.23 12.58 35.50
CA ASN A 113 30.35 13.77 36.34
C ASN A 113 29.49 13.73 37.61
N GLY A 114 28.88 12.59 37.94
CA GLY A 114 28.07 12.43 39.16
C GLY A 114 26.79 13.30 39.20
N LEU A 115 26.30 13.74 38.04
CA LEU A 115 25.05 14.50 37.93
C LEU A 115 23.84 13.56 38.04
N PRO A 116 22.71 14.00 38.64
CA PRO A 116 21.53 13.17 38.76
C PRO A 116 20.96 12.81 37.38
N LEU A 117 20.65 11.53 37.21
CA LEU A 117 19.89 10.95 36.10
C LEU A 117 18.41 11.19 36.43
N ILE A 118 17.78 12.12 35.70
CA ILE A 118 16.34 12.34 35.74
C ILE A 118 15.68 11.33 34.81
#